data_AF-A0A2H1GPM3-F1
#
_entry.id   AF-A0A2H1GPM3-F1
#
_cell.length_a   1.000
_cell.length_b   1.000
_cell.length_c   1.000
_cell.angle_alpha   90.00
_cell.angle_beta   90.00
_cell.angle_gamma   90.00
#
_symmetry.space_group_name_H-M   'P 1'
#
loop_
_entity.id
_entity.type
_entity.pdbx_description
1 polymer ?
#
loop_
_entity_poly.entity_id
_entity_poly.type
_entity_poly.pdbx_seq_one_letter_code
_entity_poly.pdbx_strand_id
1 'polypeptide(L)'
;MPNSGSSKSGSSGSGSGSFSYNSSGTNSQGNHYCSRNYGSSASNSNSYHYSNSNGSYYYSNPNGSTYYNSGSGSSTYTPPSKK
;
A
#
# COMPACT_ATOMS: atom_id res chain seq x y z
N MET A 1 34.73 0.03 1.39
CA MET A 1 33.50 -0.22 0.61
C MET A 1 32.36 0.56 1.26
N PRO A 2 32.08 1.80 0.87
CA PRO A 2 30.98 2.54 1.49
C PRO A 2 29.62 2.07 0.93
N ASN A 3 28.94 1.28 1.76
CA ASN A 3 27.50 1.09 1.78
C ASN A 3 26.84 2.44 2.10
N SER A 4 26.29 3.12 1.10
CA SER A 4 25.43 4.28 1.30
C SER A 4 24.10 4.00 0.61
N GLY A 5 23.31 3.13 1.25
CA GLY A 5 21.87 3.04 1.06
C GLY A 5 21.23 4.35 1.47
N SER A 6 21.38 5.36 0.62
CA SER A 6 20.56 6.55 0.64
C SER A 6 19.16 6.09 0.22
N SER A 7 18.34 5.83 1.25
CA SER A 7 16.89 5.78 1.16
C SER A 7 16.41 7.10 0.58
N LYS A 8 16.45 7.16 -0.76
CA LYS A 8 15.85 8.21 -1.55
C LYS A 8 14.40 8.20 -1.13
N SER A 9 13.98 9.25 -0.42
CA SER A 9 12.59 9.62 -0.25
C SER A 9 12.03 9.84 -1.66
N GLY A 10 11.71 8.73 -2.32
CA GLY A 10 11.06 8.69 -3.59
C GLY A 10 9.65 9.19 -3.34
N SER A 11 9.49 10.50 -3.47
CA SER A 11 8.23 11.09 -3.85
C SER A 11 7.91 10.63 -5.27
N SER A 12 7.71 9.32 -5.47
CA SER A 12 7.23 8.73 -6.70
C SER A 12 5.72 8.92 -6.72
N GLY A 13 5.33 10.14 -7.05
CA GLY A 13 4.00 10.42 -7.58
C GLY A 13 3.87 9.67 -8.90
N SER A 14 3.35 8.45 -8.84
CA SER A 14 3.13 7.60 -10.01
C SER A 14 1.70 7.09 -9.95
N GLY A 15 0.82 7.80 -10.65
CA GLY A 15 -0.48 7.32 -11.08
C GLY A 15 -1.62 7.40 -10.07
N SER A 16 -2.67 8.10 -10.49
CA SER A 16 -4.07 7.74 -10.25
C SER A 16 -4.69 8.14 -8.90
N GLY A 17 -5.33 9.31 -8.89
CA GLY A 17 -6.24 9.77 -7.84
C GLY A 17 -5.56 10.68 -6.82
N SER A 18 -6.15 11.84 -6.55
CA SER A 18 -5.71 12.73 -5.48
C SER A 18 -5.99 12.06 -4.13
N PHE A 19 -5.01 11.35 -3.57
CA PHE A 19 -5.07 10.84 -2.20
C PHE A 19 -4.00 11.49 -1.33
N SER A 20 -4.32 11.70 -0.06
CA SER A 20 -3.37 12.19 0.94
C SER A 20 -2.70 10.99 1.62
N TYR A 21 -1.39 11.06 1.81
CA TYR A 21 -0.67 10.08 2.63
C TYR A 21 -0.92 10.42 4.10
N ASN A 22 -1.71 9.60 4.79
CA ASN A 22 -1.95 9.81 6.23
C ASN A 22 -0.72 9.41 7.05
N SER A 23 -0.12 8.26 6.71
CA SER A 23 1.05 7.73 7.41
C SER A 23 1.74 6.71 6.52
N SER A 24 3.06 6.62 6.61
CA SER A 24 3.81 5.49 6.08
C SER A 24 4.96 5.14 7.01
N GLY A 25 5.51 3.95 6.87
CA GLY A 25 6.66 3.52 7.64
C GLY A 25 7.21 2.21 7.14
N THR A 26 8.37 1.84 7.68
CA THR A 26 9.04 0.59 7.38
C THR A 26 9.45 -0.03 8.71
N ASN A 27 9.10 -1.29 8.94
CA ASN A 27 9.50 -1.98 10.16
C ASN A 27 10.93 -2.56 10.03
N SER A 28 11.52 -3.02 11.13
CA SER A 28 12.89 -3.56 11.14
C SER A 28 13.08 -4.81 10.28
N GLN A 29 12.00 -5.47 9.87
CA GLN A 29 12.04 -6.62 8.95
C GLN A 29 12.07 -6.19 7.48
N GLY A 30 11.92 -4.89 7.20
CA GLY A 30 11.86 -4.32 5.86
C GLY A 30 10.46 -4.28 5.25
N ASN A 31 9.41 -4.58 6.03
CA ASN A 31 8.03 -4.47 5.54
C ASN A 31 7.62 -3.00 5.57
N HIS A 32 7.05 -2.52 4.46
CA HIS A 32 6.61 -1.16 4.29
C HIS A 32 5.09 -1.07 4.34
N TYR A 33 4.57 -0.09 5.08
CA TYR A 33 3.16 0.24 5.13
C TYR A 33 2.94 1.68 4.71
N CYS A 34 1.84 1.92 4.01
CA CYS A 34 1.45 3.23 3.51
C CYS A 34 -0.07 3.37 3.58
N SER A 35 -0.53 4.14 4.56
CA SER A 35 -1.91 4.55 4.74
C SER A 35 -2.26 5.71 3.81
N ARG A 36 -3.36 5.60 3.07
CA ARG A 36 -3.82 6.56 2.07
C ARG A 36 -5.23 7.00 2.41
N ASN A 37 -5.49 8.29 2.30
CA ASN A 37 -6.79 8.88 2.52
C ASN A 37 -7.29 9.48 1.21
N TYR A 38 -8.34 8.87 0.66
CA TYR A 38 -9.01 9.34 -0.57
C TYR A 38 -10.15 10.34 -0.27
N GLY A 39 -10.32 10.74 1.00
CA GLY A 39 -11.33 11.70 1.45
C GLY A 39 -12.68 11.06 1.80
N SER A 40 -13.64 11.89 2.23
CA SER A 40 -14.98 11.45 2.66
C SER A 40 -15.82 10.80 1.55
N SER A 41 -15.43 10.96 0.28
CA SER A 41 -16.10 10.33 -0.87
C SER A 41 -15.68 8.87 -1.09
N ALA A 42 -14.65 8.39 -0.39
CA ALA A 42 -14.24 7.00 -0.47
C ALA A 42 -15.14 6.12 0.40
N SER A 43 -15.66 5.03 -0.19
CA SER A 43 -16.40 3.99 0.55
C SER A 43 -15.55 3.36 1.66
N ASN A 44 -14.22 3.40 1.50
CA ASN A 44 -13.25 2.93 2.47
C ASN A 44 -12.23 4.04 2.78
N SER A 45 -12.44 4.70 3.92
CA SER A 45 -11.52 5.73 4.45
C SER A 45 -10.17 5.16 4.91
N ASN A 46 -10.07 3.84 5.04
CA ASN A 46 -8.88 3.11 5.50
C ASN A 46 -8.19 2.41 4.31
N SER A 47 -7.95 3.17 3.25
CA SER A 47 -7.15 2.66 2.14
C SER A 47 -5.68 2.56 2.56
N TYR A 48 -5.01 1.48 2.20
CA TYR A 48 -3.59 1.32 2.51
C TYR A 48 -2.91 0.34 1.55
N HIS A 49 -1.60 0.48 1.47
CA HIS A 49 -0.72 -0.45 0.80
C HIS A 49 0.26 -1.02 1.83
N TYR A 50 0.43 -2.33 1.83
CA TYR A 50 1.35 -3.02 2.71
C TYR A 50 2.20 -3.96 1.86
N SER A 51 3.51 -3.83 1.91
CA SER A 51 4.45 -4.66 1.14
C SER A 51 5.45 -5.29 2.07
N ASN A 52 5.58 -6.60 1.99
CA ASN A 52 6.51 -7.38 2.78
C ASN A 52 7.81 -7.60 2.02
N SER A 53 8.90 -7.81 2.76
CA SER A 53 10.21 -8.08 2.16
C SER A 53 10.30 -9.42 1.44
N ASN A 54 9.37 -10.34 1.71
CA ASN A 54 9.23 -11.60 0.97
C ASN A 54 8.55 -11.42 -0.41
N GLY A 55 8.23 -10.19 -0.82
CA GLY A 55 7.58 -9.88 -2.09
C GLY A 55 6.04 -9.96 -2.06
N SER A 56 5.45 -10.46 -0.97
CA SER A 56 4.00 -10.40 -0.78
C SER A 56 3.54 -8.97 -0.53
N TYR A 57 2.36 -8.61 -1.01
CA TYR A 57 1.80 -7.29 -0.79
C TYR A 57 0.28 -7.31 -0.69
N TYR A 58 -0.28 -6.26 -0.10
CA TYR A 58 -1.70 -6.11 0.17
C TYR A 58 -2.13 -4.69 -0.16
N TYR A 59 -3.25 -4.57 -0.87
CA TYR A 59 -3.94 -3.33 -1.16
C TYR A 59 -5.32 -3.34 -0.52
N SER A 60 -5.63 -2.28 0.20
CA SER A 60 -6.97 -1.89 0.62
C SER A 60 -7.35 -0.66 -0.21
N ASN A 61 -8.34 -0.82 -1.08
CA ASN A 61 -8.73 0.20 -2.06
C ASN A 61 -9.87 1.08 -1.52
N PRO A 62 -9.99 2.33 -2.02
CA PRO A 62 -11.02 3.27 -1.57
C PRO A 62 -12.45 2.84 -1.91
N ASN A 63 -12.62 1.98 -2.90
CA ASN A 63 -13.91 1.38 -3.24
C ASN A 63 -14.33 0.27 -2.27
N GLY A 64 -13.47 -0.10 -1.30
CA GLY A 64 -13.69 -1.19 -0.35
C GLY A 64 -13.20 -2.55 -0.83
N SER A 65 -12.67 -2.67 -2.04
CA SER A 65 -12.06 -3.91 -2.52
C SER A 65 -10.68 -4.08 -1.92
N THR A 66 -10.23 -5.33 -1.83
CA THR A 66 -8.88 -5.63 -1.38
C THR A 66 -8.20 -6.57 -2.36
N TYR A 67 -6.88 -6.48 -2.40
CA TYR A 67 -6.06 -7.33 -3.25
C TYR A 67 -4.86 -7.79 -2.46
N TYR A 68 -4.66 -9.09 -2.37
CA TYR A 68 -3.53 -9.71 -1.71
C TYR A 68 -2.71 -10.49 -2.73
N ASN A 69 -1.39 -10.32 -2.70
CA ASN A 69 -0.45 -11.12 -3.47
C ASN A 69 0.49 -11.82 -2.49
N SER A 70 0.66 -13.13 -2.64
CA SER A 70 1.49 -13.93 -1.73
C SER A 70 3.00 -13.80 -1.99
N GLY A 71 3.42 -13.11 -3.05
CA GLY A 71 4.83 -13.06 -3.48
C GLY A 71 5.31 -14.34 -4.18
N SER A 72 4.58 -15.45 -4.04
CA SER A 72 4.92 -16.78 -4.58
C SER A 72 4.08 -17.16 -5.81
N GLY A 73 3.47 -16.17 -6.48
CA GLY A 73 2.68 -16.39 -7.70
C GLY A 73 1.17 -16.60 -7.49
N SER A 74 0.67 -16.48 -6.25
CA SER A 74 -0.78 -16.48 -5.99
C SER A 74 -1.26 -15.07 -5.64
N SER A 75 -2.45 -14.73 -6.13
CA SER A 75 -3.12 -13.50 -5.71
C SER A 75 -4.60 -13.72 -5.49
N THR A 76 -5.15 -12.95 -4.55
CA THR A 76 -6.55 -13.01 -4.14
C THR A 76 -7.10 -11.60 -4.27
N TYR A 77 -8.07 -11.45 -5.18
CA TYR A 77 -8.87 -10.24 -5.25
C TYR A 77 -10.17 -10.46 -4.47
N THR A 78 -10.45 -9.59 -3.52
CA THR A 78 -11.71 -9.59 -2.78
C THR A 78 -12.52 -8.37 -3.21
N PRO A 79 -13.68 -8.56 -3.84
CA PRO A 79 -14.55 -7.45 -4.22
C PRO A 79 -15.06 -6.71 -2.97
N PRO A 80 -15.46 -5.43 -3.10
CA PRO A 80 -16.01 -4.71 -1.97
C PRO A 80 -17.30 -5.39 -1.51
N SER A 81 -17.46 -5.55 -0.19
CA SER A 81 -18.74 -5.98 0.37
C SER A 81 -19.81 -4.98 -0.04
N LYS A 82 -20.85 -5.46 -0.73
CA LYS A 82 -22.02 -4.63 -1.06
C LYS A 82 -22.62 -4.16 0.26
N LYS A 83 -22.71 -2.84 0.44
CA LYS A 83 -23.41 -2.22 1.57
C LYS A 83 -24.91 -2.27 1.34
#